data_AF-A0A2P5Y6V4-F1
#
_entry.id   AF-A0A2P5Y6V4-F1
#
_cell.length_a   1.000
_cell.length_b   1.000
_cell.length_c   1.000
_cell.angle_alpha   90.00
_cell.angle_beta   90.00
_cell.angle_gamma   90.00
#
_symmetry.space_group_name_H-M   'P 1'
#
loop_
_entity.id
_entity.type
_entity.pdbx_description
1 polymer ?
#
loop_
_entity_poly.entity_id
_entity_poly.type
_entity_poly.pdbx_seq_one_letter_code
_entity_poly.pdbx_strand_id
1 'polypeptide(L)'
;MDDVTDLTGDGGVIKKIVTRAKAGALAPSEDLPMVDVHYEGTLAETGEVFDTTHEDNSVFSFELGKGTVIQAWDIALKTMKVGEVAKITCKPEYAYGAAGSPPDIPPNATLIFEVELLSCRPRKGSSLGSASAERARLEELKKQREIAASTRYENTTTSMTSLANTVTHV
;
A
#
# COMPACT_ATOMS: atom_id res chain seq x y z
N MET A 1 30.86 -1.87 8.66
CA MET A 1 30.90 -2.70 7.45
C MET A 1 29.78 -2.18 6.58
N ASP A 2 30.12 -1.44 5.52
CA ASP A 2 29.14 -0.84 4.63
C ASP A 2 28.38 -1.95 3.89
N ASP A 3 27.07 -2.02 4.12
CA ASP A 3 26.18 -2.95 3.42
C ASP A 3 25.86 -2.41 2.01
N VAL A 4 26.89 -2.27 1.19
CA VAL A 4 26.80 -1.84 -0.20
C VAL A 4 26.70 -3.08 -1.09
N THR A 5 25.68 -3.11 -1.93
CA THR A 5 25.42 -4.21 -2.86
C THR A 5 25.15 -3.65 -4.25
N ASP A 6 25.85 -4.18 -5.25
CA ASP A 6 25.50 -3.98 -6.65
C ASP A 6 24.36 -4.94 -7.02
N LEU A 7 23.19 -4.39 -7.32
CA LEU A 7 21.99 -5.17 -7.57
C LEU A 7 21.86 -5.63 -9.02
N THR A 8 22.59 -5.00 -9.94
CA THR A 8 22.56 -5.32 -11.38
C THR A 8 23.82 -6.02 -11.86
N GLY A 9 24.92 -5.91 -11.12
CA GLY A 9 26.21 -6.54 -11.43
C GLY A 9 27.07 -5.75 -12.42
N ASP A 10 26.53 -4.67 -12.98
CA ASP A 10 27.19 -3.72 -13.87
C ASP A 10 27.39 -2.33 -13.22
N GLY A 11 27.13 -2.24 -11.92
CA GLY A 11 27.12 -1.00 -11.14
C GLY A 11 26.02 -0.01 -11.53
N GLY A 12 25.00 -0.45 -12.28
CA GLY A 12 23.86 0.36 -12.69
C GLY A 12 22.96 0.78 -11.54
N VAL A 13 22.71 -0.16 -10.60
CA VAL A 13 21.92 0.09 -9.40
C VAL A 13 22.69 -0.40 -8.18
N ILE A 14 23.26 0.54 -7.44
CA ILE A 14 24.01 0.25 -6.21
C ILE A 14 23.13 0.64 -5.03
N LYS A 15 22.90 -0.30 -4.12
CA LYS A 15 22.14 -0.07 -2.89
C LYS A 15 23.10 -0.10 -1.70
N LYS A 16 23.00 0.90 -0.83
CA LYS A 16 23.64 0.95 0.48
C LYS A 16 22.57 1.00 1.56
N ILE A 17 22.57 0.04 2.49
CA ILE A 17 21.66 0.11 3.64
C ILE A 17 22.17 1.18 4.61
N VAL A 18 21.33 2.17 4.90
CA VAL A 18 21.58 3.23 5.88
C VAL A 18 21.04 2.80 7.24
N THR A 19 19.78 2.35 7.27
CA THR A 19 19.11 1.83 8.46
C THR A 19 18.54 0.46 8.13
N ARG A 20 18.91 -0.56 8.91
CA ARG A 20 18.38 -1.92 8.73
C ARG A 20 16.97 -2.02 9.32
N ALA A 21 16.09 -2.72 8.61
CA ALA A 21 14.78 -3.11 9.14
C ALA A 21 14.91 -4.02 10.38
N LYS A 22 13.84 -4.04 11.18
CA LYS A 22 13.72 -4.93 12.33
C LYS A 22 13.65 -6.41 11.90
N ALA A 23 14.06 -7.31 12.78
CA ALA A 23 13.89 -8.74 12.56
C ALA A 23 12.41 -9.10 12.34
N GLY A 24 12.12 -9.91 11.32
CA GLY A 24 10.74 -10.27 10.97
C GLY A 24 9.95 -9.19 10.20
N ALA A 25 10.59 -8.08 9.81
CA ALA A 25 9.94 -7.09 8.96
C ALA A 25 9.49 -7.68 7.62
N LEU A 26 8.33 -7.21 7.14
CA LEU A 26 7.76 -7.59 5.86
C LEU A 26 8.63 -7.08 4.71
N ALA A 27 8.58 -7.77 3.58
CA ALA A 27 9.17 -7.34 2.32
C ALA A 27 8.08 -7.27 1.24
N PRO A 28 8.27 -6.44 0.20
CA PRO A 28 7.40 -6.46 -0.97
C PRO A 28 7.35 -7.87 -1.57
N SER A 29 6.16 -8.29 -2.00
CA SER A 29 5.92 -9.61 -2.60
C SER A 29 4.71 -9.56 -3.54
N GLU A 30 4.43 -10.64 -4.26
CA GLU A 30 3.25 -10.73 -5.13
C GLU A 30 1.92 -10.50 -4.38
N ASP A 31 1.86 -10.89 -3.10
CA ASP A 31 0.69 -10.68 -2.23
C ASP A 31 0.64 -9.26 -1.63
N LEU A 32 1.81 -8.63 -1.49
CA LEU A 32 1.98 -7.26 -0.96
C LEU A 32 2.71 -6.36 -1.98
N PRO A 33 2.14 -6.16 -3.20
CA PRO A 33 2.85 -5.47 -4.27
C PRO A 33 2.77 -3.94 -4.15
N MET A 34 1.84 -3.41 -3.35
CA MET A 34 1.74 -1.97 -3.12
C MET A 34 2.76 -1.58 -2.07
N VAL A 35 3.61 -0.62 -2.38
CA VAL A 35 4.61 -0.07 -1.45
C VAL A 35 4.31 1.39 -1.18
N ASP A 36 4.53 1.80 0.06
CA ASP A 36 4.46 3.18 0.51
C ASP A 36 5.87 3.59 0.97
N VAL A 37 6.39 4.70 0.46
CA VAL A 37 7.76 5.14 0.72
C VAL A 37 7.85 6.62 1.06
N HIS A 38 8.86 6.97 1.86
CA HIS A 38 9.47 8.30 1.86
C HIS A 38 10.75 8.24 1.04
N TYR A 39 11.05 9.34 0.35
CA TYR A 39 12.31 9.50 -0.35
C TYR A 39 12.77 10.94 -0.46
N GLU A 40 14.06 11.08 -0.72
CA GLU A 40 14.73 12.28 -1.21
C GLU A 40 15.63 11.89 -2.40
N GLY A 41 15.44 12.56 -3.54
CA GLY A 41 16.21 12.38 -4.76
C GLY A 41 17.20 13.52 -4.97
N THR A 42 18.47 13.18 -5.17
CA THR A 42 19.55 14.14 -5.42
C THR A 42 20.34 13.82 -6.68
N LEU A 43 20.86 14.85 -7.34
CA LEU A 43 21.83 14.69 -8.42
C LEU A 43 23.17 14.26 -7.84
N ALA A 44 23.75 13.17 -8.35
CA ALA A 44 25.01 12.64 -7.81
C ALA A 44 26.20 13.60 -7.98
N GLU A 45 26.18 14.42 -9.03
CA GLU A 45 27.26 15.34 -9.37
C GLU A 45 27.25 16.60 -8.49
N THR A 46 26.08 17.19 -8.28
CA THR A 46 25.94 18.48 -7.57
C THR A 46 25.47 18.31 -6.12
N GLY A 47 24.84 17.19 -5.79
CA GLY A 47 24.15 16.98 -4.51
C GLY A 47 22.83 17.74 -4.39
N GLU A 48 22.36 18.38 -5.46
CA GLU A 48 21.12 19.15 -5.47
C GLU A 48 19.91 18.23 -5.36
N VAL A 49 19.00 18.54 -4.44
CA VAL A 49 17.71 17.86 -4.29
C VAL A 49 16.79 18.32 -5.41
N PHE A 50 16.31 17.38 -6.23
CA PHE A 50 15.35 17.68 -7.29
C PHE A 50 13.92 17.26 -6.92
N ASP A 51 13.76 16.35 -5.96
CA ASP A 51 12.44 15.85 -5.53
C ASP A 51 12.53 15.23 -4.13
N THR A 52 11.54 15.48 -3.27
CA THR A 52 11.51 14.96 -1.89
C THR A 52 10.09 14.92 -1.34
N THR A 53 9.82 13.90 -0.53
CA THR A 53 8.55 13.74 0.20
C THR A 53 8.61 14.29 1.63
N HIS A 54 9.79 14.72 2.08
CA HIS A 54 9.97 15.22 3.45
C HIS A 54 9.43 16.64 3.64
N GLU A 55 9.35 17.45 2.59
CA GLU A 55 8.91 18.84 2.69
C GLU A 55 7.41 18.97 3.02
N ASP A 56 6.58 18.08 2.46
CA ASP A 56 5.13 18.10 2.66
C ASP A 56 4.63 16.94 3.53
N ASN A 57 5.53 16.10 4.03
CA ASN A 57 5.23 14.83 4.71
C ASN A 57 4.27 13.95 3.89
N SER A 58 4.32 14.04 2.56
CA SER A 58 3.56 13.16 1.68
C SER A 58 4.17 11.76 1.67
N VAL A 59 3.34 10.77 1.36
CA VAL A 59 3.80 9.39 1.16
C VAL A 59 3.59 9.07 -0.31
N PHE A 60 4.64 8.56 -0.95
CA PHE A 60 4.55 8.13 -2.33
C PHE A 60 4.17 6.64 -2.37
N SER A 61 3.03 6.34 -2.99
CA SER A 61 2.48 4.99 -3.06
C SER A 61 2.42 4.50 -4.51
N PHE A 62 2.99 3.34 -4.78
CA PHE A 62 2.96 2.74 -6.12
C PHE A 62 2.97 1.21 -6.06
N GLU A 63 2.69 0.57 -7.19
CA GLU A 63 2.80 -0.88 -7.34
C GLU A 63 4.20 -1.26 -7.85
N LEU A 64 4.93 -2.05 -7.08
CA LEU A 64 6.30 -2.41 -7.37
C LEU A 64 6.41 -3.46 -8.49
N GLY A 65 7.37 -3.28 -9.40
CA GLY A 65 7.68 -4.24 -10.46
C GLY A 65 6.78 -4.14 -11.70
N LYS A 66 6.07 -3.02 -11.89
CA LYS A 66 5.22 -2.76 -13.05
C LYS A 66 5.84 -1.77 -14.04
N GLY A 67 7.05 -1.26 -13.80
CA GLY A 67 7.66 -0.22 -14.62
C GLY A 67 6.90 1.11 -14.57
N THR A 68 6.16 1.35 -13.48
CA THR A 68 5.48 2.64 -13.20
C THR A 68 6.43 3.69 -12.63
N VAL A 69 7.58 3.23 -12.14
CA VAL A 69 8.69 4.05 -11.63
C VAL A 69 9.97 3.70 -12.39
N ILE A 70 11.05 4.45 -12.14
CA ILE A 70 12.35 4.16 -12.74
C ILE A 70 12.82 2.73 -12.42
N GLN A 71 13.54 2.11 -13.35
CA GLN A 71 13.95 0.71 -13.24
C GLN A 71 14.79 0.45 -11.98
N ALA A 72 15.61 1.43 -11.58
CA ALA A 72 16.41 1.32 -10.36
C ALA A 72 15.56 1.10 -9.10
N TRP A 73 14.39 1.75 -9.02
CA TRP A 73 13.47 1.57 -7.89
C TRP A 73 12.82 0.19 -7.92
N ASP A 74 12.36 -0.24 -9.09
CA ASP A 74 11.79 -1.58 -9.28
C ASP A 74 12.77 -2.70 -8.92
N ILE A 75 14.08 -2.47 -9.05
CA ILE A 75 15.13 -3.41 -8.66
C ILE A 75 15.44 -3.28 -7.16
N ALA A 76 15.70 -2.07 -6.69
CA ALA A 76 16.21 -1.84 -5.34
C ALA A 76 15.16 -2.12 -4.25
N LEU A 77 13.93 -1.62 -4.41
CA LEU A 77 12.92 -1.75 -3.37
C LEU A 77 12.46 -3.20 -3.16
N LYS A 78 12.58 -4.06 -4.18
CA LYS A 78 12.31 -5.51 -4.03
C LYS A 78 13.22 -6.19 -3.01
N THR A 79 14.39 -5.61 -2.77
CA THR A 79 15.38 -6.13 -1.80
C THR A 79 15.24 -5.52 -0.42
N MET A 80 14.35 -4.54 -0.24
CA MET A 80 14.16 -3.82 1.01
C MET A 80 13.12 -4.51 1.90
N LYS A 81 13.19 -4.20 3.20
CA LYS A 81 12.16 -4.56 4.17
C LYS A 81 11.53 -3.32 4.79
N VAL A 82 10.31 -3.46 5.28
CA VAL A 82 9.59 -2.37 5.96
C VAL A 82 10.41 -1.85 7.15
N GLY A 83 10.59 -0.54 7.21
CA GLY A 83 11.44 0.19 8.15
C GLY A 83 12.92 0.25 7.77
N GLU A 84 13.31 -0.23 6.58
CA GLU A 84 14.64 -0.05 6.05
C GLU A 84 14.79 1.32 5.38
N VAL A 85 15.91 2.00 5.65
CA VAL A 85 16.34 3.17 4.90
C VAL A 85 17.56 2.77 4.07
N ALA A 86 17.52 3.02 2.78
CA ALA A 86 18.61 2.71 1.87
C ALA A 86 18.93 3.88 0.94
N LYS A 87 20.22 4.07 0.69
CA LYS A 87 20.72 4.98 -0.35
C LYS A 87 20.93 4.17 -1.63
N ILE A 88 20.26 4.56 -2.70
CA ILE A 88 20.25 3.89 -3.99
C ILE A 88 20.89 4.83 -5.00
N THR A 89 22.05 4.43 -5.53
CA THR A 89 22.72 5.12 -6.64
C THR A 89 22.24 4.49 -7.95
N CYS A 90 21.71 5.33 -8.82
CA CYS A 90 21.07 4.95 -10.07
C CYS A 90 21.84 5.58 -11.23
N LYS A 91 22.48 4.77 -12.07
CA LYS A 91 23.01 5.24 -13.35
C LYS A 91 21.86 5.66 -14.29
N PRO A 92 22.11 6.55 -15.26
CA PRO A 92 21.07 7.06 -16.14
C PRO A 92 20.29 5.97 -16.88
N GLU A 93 20.92 4.87 -17.27
CA GLU A 93 20.27 3.76 -17.98
C GLU A 93 19.16 3.09 -17.16
N TYR A 94 19.21 3.21 -15.83
CA TYR A 94 18.21 2.69 -14.89
C TYR A 94 17.30 3.79 -14.30
N ALA A 95 17.46 5.03 -14.78
CA ALA A 95 16.72 6.21 -14.34
C ALA A 95 16.05 6.92 -15.53
N TYR A 96 16.43 8.16 -15.84
CA TYR A 96 15.81 8.99 -16.89
C TYR A 96 16.60 9.01 -18.22
N GLY A 97 17.72 8.27 -18.29
CA GLY A 97 18.51 8.08 -19.50
C GLY A 97 18.99 9.38 -20.14
N ALA A 98 19.19 9.34 -21.45
CA ALA A 98 19.62 10.48 -22.26
C ALA A 98 18.55 11.59 -22.40
N ALA A 99 17.30 11.31 -22.04
CA ALA A 99 16.24 12.31 -22.07
C ALA A 99 16.29 13.23 -20.84
N GLY A 100 16.69 12.70 -19.69
CA GLY A 100 16.52 13.40 -18.41
C GLY A 100 15.04 13.62 -18.07
N SER A 101 14.78 14.58 -17.18
CA SER A 101 13.43 15.07 -16.85
C SER A 101 13.52 16.58 -16.60
N PRO A 102 13.41 17.39 -17.65
CA PRO A 102 13.52 18.84 -17.54
C PRO A 102 12.40 19.44 -16.65
N PRO A 103 12.67 20.52 -15.89
CA PRO A 103 13.94 21.24 -15.83
C PRO A 103 14.98 20.64 -14.85
N ASP A 104 14.57 19.73 -13.97
CA ASP A 104 15.34 19.42 -12.75
C ASP A 104 16.38 18.30 -12.95
N ILE A 105 16.15 17.39 -13.89
CA ILE A 105 17.05 16.25 -14.13
C ILE A 105 17.69 16.38 -15.52
N PRO A 106 19.00 16.61 -15.62
CA PRO A 106 19.67 16.71 -16.90
C PRO A 106 19.80 15.35 -17.62
N PRO A 107 20.02 15.37 -18.94
CA PRO A 107 20.38 14.17 -19.71
C PRO A 107 21.56 13.39 -19.10
N ASN A 108 21.45 12.07 -19.07
CA ASN A 108 22.49 11.15 -18.59
C ASN A 108 22.91 11.37 -17.12
N ALA A 109 22.05 11.97 -16.30
CA ALA A 109 22.32 12.18 -14.89
C ALA A 109 22.38 10.86 -14.11
N THR A 110 23.39 10.73 -13.26
CA THR A 110 23.38 9.72 -12.18
C THR A 110 22.64 10.32 -10.99
N LEU A 111 21.71 9.55 -10.42
CA LEU A 111 20.87 9.98 -9.32
C LEU A 111 21.21 9.21 -8.05
N ILE A 112 21.00 9.85 -6.91
CA ILE A 112 21.10 9.21 -5.60
C ILE A 112 19.77 9.43 -4.89
N PHE A 113 19.09 8.34 -4.55
CA PHE A 113 17.88 8.37 -3.76
C PHE A 113 18.16 7.84 -2.37
N GLU A 114 17.76 8.58 -1.33
CA GLU A 114 17.58 8.01 0.00
C GLU A 114 16.11 7.63 0.13
N VAL A 115 15.82 6.34 0.36
CA VAL A 115 14.46 5.80 0.38
C VAL A 115 14.23 5.07 1.68
N GLU A 116 13.12 5.39 2.34
CA GLU A 116 12.57 4.65 3.48
C GLU A 116 11.34 3.86 3.02
N LEU A 117 11.36 2.54 3.23
CA LEU A 117 10.21 1.69 2.96
C LEU A 117 9.27 1.67 4.17
N LEU A 118 8.12 2.33 4.08
CA LEU A 118 7.19 2.51 5.20
C LEU A 118 6.23 1.34 5.35
N SER A 119 5.74 0.80 4.23
CA SER A 119 4.66 -0.19 4.23
C SER A 119 4.65 -1.02 2.95
N CYS A 120 4.16 -2.27 3.06
CA CYS A 120 3.82 -3.12 1.93
C CYS A 120 2.42 -3.69 2.14
N ARG A 121 1.55 -3.63 1.14
CA ARG A 121 0.14 -3.99 1.27
C ARG A 121 -0.44 -4.58 -0.01
N PRO A 122 -1.57 -5.31 0.06
CA PRO A 122 -2.24 -5.84 -1.12
C PRO A 122 -2.80 -4.74 -2.03
N ARG A 123 -3.02 -5.04 -3.31
CA ARG A 123 -3.74 -4.16 -4.25
C ARG A 123 -5.15 -3.85 -3.71
N LYS A 124 -5.58 -2.59 -3.81
CA LYS A 124 -6.95 -2.20 -3.46
C LYS A 124 -7.93 -2.96 -4.37
N GLY A 125 -8.76 -3.83 -3.79
CA GLY A 125 -9.66 -4.72 -4.53
C GLY A 125 -9.25 -6.20 -4.58
N SER A 126 -8.05 -6.57 -4.10
CA SER A 126 -7.67 -7.98 -3.94
C SER A 126 -8.32 -8.65 -2.72
N SER A 127 -8.92 -7.87 -1.81
CA SER A 127 -9.90 -8.38 -0.83
C SER A 127 -11.25 -8.63 -1.51
N LEU A 128 -11.28 -9.55 -2.47
CA LEU A 128 -12.49 -10.04 -3.14
C LEU A 128 -13.53 -10.63 -2.17
N GLY A 129 -13.24 -10.71 -0.87
CA GLY A 129 -14.13 -11.22 0.17
C GLY A 129 -14.70 -10.21 1.16
N SER A 130 -14.38 -8.91 1.15
CA SER A 130 -14.79 -8.03 2.28
C SER A 130 -15.75 -6.89 1.92
N ALA A 131 -15.80 -6.39 0.69
CA ALA A 131 -16.70 -5.27 0.39
C ALA A 131 -18.13 -5.73 0.01
N SER A 132 -18.28 -6.76 -0.82
CA SER A 132 -19.60 -7.28 -1.20
C SER A 132 -20.15 -8.26 -0.16
N ALA A 133 -19.30 -9.11 0.43
CA ALA A 133 -19.72 -10.05 1.46
C ALA A 133 -20.16 -9.35 2.75
N GLU A 134 -19.46 -8.27 3.16
CA GLU A 134 -19.88 -7.49 4.32
C GLU A 134 -21.20 -6.76 4.06
N ARG A 135 -21.40 -6.22 2.86
CA ARG A 135 -22.68 -5.61 2.46
C ARG A 135 -23.83 -6.63 2.45
N ALA A 136 -23.63 -7.81 1.87
CA ALA A 136 -24.64 -8.86 1.82
C ALA A 136 -25.00 -9.37 3.23
N ARG A 137 -24.00 -9.55 4.10
CA ARG A 137 -24.22 -9.99 5.49
C ARG A 137 -24.98 -8.96 6.31
N LEU A 138 -24.70 -7.67 6.12
CA LEU A 138 -25.40 -6.59 6.80
C LEU A 138 -26.86 -6.44 6.33
N GLU A 139 -27.14 -6.63 5.04
CA GLU A 139 -28.51 -6.62 4.51
C GLU A 139 -29.33 -7.81 5.03
N GLU A 140 -28.74 -9.00 5.06
CA GLU A 140 -29.39 -10.19 5.59
C GLU A 140 -29.69 -10.05 7.10
N LEU A 141 -28.74 -9.52 7.88
CA LEU A 141 -28.96 -9.22 9.30
C LEU A 141 -30.06 -8.17 9.52
N LYS A 142 -30.14 -7.13 8.69
CA LYS A 142 -31.21 -6.12 8.77
C LYS A 142 -32.58 -6.75 8.49
N LYS A 143 -32.67 -7.56 7.42
CA LYS A 143 -33.90 -8.27 7.04
C LYS A 143 -34.37 -9.23 8.13
N GLN A 144 -33.46 -10.00 8.73
CA GLN A 144 -33.78 -10.90 9.84
C GLN A 144 -34.30 -10.15 11.08
N ARG A 145 -33.72 -9.00 11.41
CA ARG A 145 -34.18 -8.18 12.54
C ARG A 145 -35.56 -7.57 12.29
N GLU A 146 -35.84 -7.15 11.06
CA GLU A 146 -37.14 -6.60 10.67
C GLU A 146 -38.24 -7.66 10.70
N ILE A 147 -37.97 -8.85 10.17
CA ILE A 147 -38.89 -9.99 10.24
C ILE A 147 -39.16 -10.39 11.70
N ALA A 148 -38.12 -10.53 12.53
CA ALA A 148 -38.29 -10.89 13.93
C ALA A 148 -39.09 -9.82 14.73
N ALA A 149 -38.94 -8.54 14.39
CA ALA A 149 -39.72 -7.46 14.99
C ALA A 149 -41.19 -7.53 14.56
N SER A 150 -41.47 -7.86 13.29
CA SER A 150 -42.83 -8.00 12.76
C SER A 150 -43.54 -9.25 13.29
N THR A 151 -42.86 -10.40 13.39
CA THR A 151 -43.43 -11.64 13.96
C THR A 151 -43.78 -11.48 15.45
N ARG A 152 -43.05 -10.64 16.20
CA ARG A 152 -43.39 -10.32 17.60
C ARG A 152 -44.66 -9.48 17.70
N TYR A 153 -44.99 -8.68 16.68
CA TYR A 153 -46.21 -7.87 16.63
C TYR A 153 -47.45 -8.71 16.27
N GLU A 154 -47.32 -9.65 15.34
CA GLU A 154 -48.42 -10.54 14.94
C GLU A 154 -48.79 -11.57 16.02
N ASN A 155 -47.81 -12.18 16.69
CA ASN A 155 -48.09 -13.13 17.78
C ASN A 155 -48.76 -12.46 18.99
N THR A 156 -48.44 -11.19 19.28
CA THR A 156 -49.05 -10.45 20.40
C THR A 156 -50.49 -10.03 20.07
N THR A 157 -50.78 -9.69 18.82
CA THR A 157 -52.12 -9.31 18.36
C THR A 157 -53.07 -10.52 18.28
N THR A 158 -52.57 -11.67 17.79
CA THR A 158 -53.32 -12.94 17.74
C THR A 158 -53.60 -13.48 19.15
N SER A 159 -52.65 -13.35 20.08
CA SER A 159 -52.87 -13.79 21.47
C SER A 159 -53.90 -12.93 22.21
N MET A 160 -53.95 -11.60 21.96
CA MET A 160 -54.96 -10.73 22.58
C MET A 160 -56.36 -10.92 21.98
N THR A 161 -56.47 -11.19 20.68
CA THR A 161 -57.76 -11.50 20.05
C THR A 161 -58.32 -12.87 20.47
N SER A 162 -57.46 -13.87 20.69
CA SER A 162 -57.88 -15.17 21.20
C SER A 162 -58.38 -15.12 22.66
N LEU A 163 -57.80 -14.28 23.51
CA LEU A 163 -58.22 -14.11 24.91
C LEU A 163 -59.57 -13.36 25.06
N ALA A 164 -59.93 -12.51 24.09
CA ALA A 164 -61.21 -11.80 24.09
C ALA A 164 -62.41 -12.71 23.75
N ASN A 165 -62.19 -13.81 23.00
CA ASN A 165 -63.26 -14.73 22.59
C ASN A 165 -63.57 -15.84 23.61
N THR A 166 -62.82 -15.97 24.71
CA THR A 166 -63.06 -17.01 25.73
C THR A 166 -63.95 -16.54 26.89
N VAL A 167 -64.38 -15.27 26.92
CA VAL A 167 -65.13 -14.67 28.05
C VAL A 167 -66.61 -14.37 27.69
N THR A 168 -67.15 -14.94 26.60
CA THR A 168 -68.56 -14.71 26.19
C THR A 168 -69.48 -15.93 26.34
N HIS A 169 -69.08 -16.95 27.10
CA HIS A 169 -69.99 -18.06 27.48
C HIS A 169 -69.80 -18.46 28.94
N VAL A 170 -70.35 -17.65 29.85
CA VAL A 170 -71.02 -18.12 31.09
C VAL A 170 -72.16 -17.14 31.40
#